data_AF-S2E215-F1
#
_entry.id   AF-S2E215-F1
#
_cell.length_a   1.000
_cell.length_b   1.000
_cell.length_c   1.000
_cell.angle_alpha   90.00
_cell.angle_beta   90.00
_cell.angle_gamma   90.00
#
_symmetry.space_group_name_H-M   'P 1'
#
loop_
_entity.id
_entity.type
_entity.pdbx_description
1 polymer ?
#
loop_
_entity_poly.entity_id
_entity_poly.type
_entity_poly.pdbx_seq_one_letter_code
_entity_poly.pdbx_strand_id
1 'polypeptide(L)'
;MEPTPDEPKDVIVLGAIKKGAKKFDKIQKMAQIDPEELNSILEKLEERKLIEVEEKKSWLGKKIEIKITEKGSKEVDERIHELQGKWDQMSMLYKSGDKQKLKEYMDDNKSILPMMMFFGIMDMMMFSMMFSMMGMMMTDYVPAESIPSDMGGDASSDGGFDGGSDGGGFDFDVGF
;
A
#
# COMPACT_ATOMS: atom_id res chain seq x y z
N MET A 1 3.08 28.67 -0.79
CA MET A 1 3.09 27.26 -1.26
C MET A 1 1.70 26.97 -1.78
N GLU A 2 1.57 26.42 -2.99
CA GLU A 2 0.29 25.86 -3.41
C GLU A 2 0.01 24.61 -2.57
N PRO A 3 -1.24 24.36 -2.13
CA PRO A 3 -1.56 23.19 -1.32
C PRO A 3 -1.36 21.93 -2.18
N THR A 4 -0.56 20.99 -1.67
CA THR A 4 -0.34 19.62 -2.17
C THR A 4 -1.58 18.76 -1.92
N PRO A 5 -1.75 17.56 -2.52
CA PRO A 5 -2.78 16.63 -2.09
C PRO A 5 -2.45 16.23 -0.66
N ASP A 6 -3.25 16.73 0.28
CA ASP A 6 -2.96 16.68 1.71
C ASP A 6 -3.21 15.28 2.30
N GLU A 7 -3.89 14.39 1.56
CA GLU A 7 -4.25 13.05 2.04
C GLU A 7 -3.65 11.91 1.19
N PRO A 8 -3.22 10.80 1.81
CA PRO A 8 -2.68 9.63 1.11
C PRO A 8 -3.55 9.12 -0.05
N LYS A 9 -4.87 9.12 0.14
CA LYS A 9 -5.82 8.63 -0.86
C LYS A 9 -5.86 9.52 -2.11
N ASP A 10 -5.69 10.83 -1.99
CA ASP A 10 -5.63 11.72 -3.15
C ASP A 10 -4.48 11.37 -4.08
N VAL A 11 -3.31 11.12 -3.49
CA VAL A 11 -2.09 10.76 -4.21
C VAL A 11 -2.25 9.40 -4.86
N ILE A 12 -2.88 8.43 -4.17
CA ILE A 12 -3.19 7.11 -4.72
C ILE A 12 -4.11 7.24 -5.94
N VAL A 13 -5.18 8.03 -5.86
CA VAL A 13 -6.09 8.29 -6.98
C VAL A 13 -5.34 8.95 -8.14
N LEU A 14 -4.56 9.99 -7.88
CA LEU A 14 -3.77 10.68 -8.92
C LEU A 14 -2.73 9.73 -9.55
N GLY A 15 -2.10 8.89 -8.74
CA GLY A 15 -1.18 7.84 -9.18
C GLY A 15 -1.84 6.76 -10.03
N ALA A 16 -3.08 6.36 -9.72
CA ALA A 16 -3.86 5.42 -10.53
C ALA A 16 -4.14 6.01 -11.92
N ILE A 17 -4.48 7.30 -11.98
CA ILE A 17 -4.70 8.02 -13.25
C ILE A 17 -3.39 8.11 -14.03
N LYS A 18 -2.27 8.43 -13.38
CA LYS A 18 -0.92 8.41 -13.98
C LYS A 18 -0.57 7.06 -14.60
N LYS A 19 -0.91 5.95 -13.92
CA LYS A 19 -0.75 4.57 -14.40
C LYS A 19 -1.73 4.19 -15.53
N GLY A 20 -2.55 5.13 -16.02
CA GLY A 20 -3.43 4.94 -17.17
C GLY A 20 -4.86 4.51 -16.83
N ALA A 21 -5.31 4.70 -15.59
CA ALA A 21 -6.72 4.58 -15.26
C ALA A 21 -7.49 5.83 -15.73
N LYS A 22 -8.26 5.69 -16.81
CA LYS A 22 -8.98 6.82 -17.45
C LYS A 22 -10.48 6.86 -17.17
N LYS A 23 -11.01 5.86 -16.48
CA LYS A 23 -12.45 5.73 -16.20
C LYS A 23 -12.65 5.61 -14.69
N PHE A 24 -13.76 6.15 -14.21
CA PHE A 24 -14.13 6.16 -12.80
C PHE A 24 -14.03 4.77 -12.16
N ASP A 25 -14.68 3.76 -12.76
CA ASP A 25 -14.71 2.37 -12.28
C ASP A 25 -13.31 1.74 -12.18
N LYS A 26 -12.43 2.06 -13.13
CA LYS A 26 -11.05 1.59 -13.12
C LYS A 26 -10.22 2.27 -12.03
N ILE A 27 -10.38 3.59 -11.86
CA ILE A 27 -9.70 4.35 -10.82
C ILE A 27 -10.14 3.85 -9.44
N GLN A 28 -11.45 3.70 -9.24
CA GLN A 28 -12.04 3.17 -8.02
C GLN A 28 -11.44 1.82 -7.62
N LYS A 29 -11.39 0.87 -8.55
CA LYS A 29 -10.83 -0.47 -8.30
C LYS A 29 -9.34 -0.42 -7.98
N MET A 30 -8.57 0.40 -8.68
CA MET A 30 -7.12 0.51 -8.46
C MET A 30 -6.78 1.21 -7.14
N ALA A 31 -7.57 2.20 -6.74
CA ALA A 31 -7.38 2.96 -5.51
C ALA A 31 -8.08 2.33 -4.28
N GLN A 32 -8.90 1.30 -4.48
CA GLN A 32 -9.71 0.63 -3.45
C GLN A 32 -10.51 1.62 -2.59
N ILE A 33 -11.20 2.54 -3.26
CA ILE A 33 -11.94 3.63 -2.64
C ILE A 33 -13.44 3.50 -2.94
N ASP A 34 -14.29 3.99 -2.04
CA ASP A 34 -15.72 4.00 -2.33
C ASP A 34 -16.08 5.06 -3.39
N PRO A 35 -17.25 4.93 -4.05
CA PRO A 35 -17.63 5.86 -5.12
C PRO A 35 -17.84 7.30 -4.66
N GLU A 36 -18.35 7.54 -3.45
CA GLU A 36 -18.66 8.90 -2.99
C GLU A 36 -17.37 9.66 -2.67
N GLU A 37 -16.47 8.99 -1.95
CA GLU A 37 -15.14 9.50 -1.65
C GLU A 37 -14.32 9.72 -2.93
N LEU A 38 -14.39 8.80 -3.92
CA LEU A 38 -13.71 9.00 -5.20
C LEU A 38 -14.21 10.24 -5.94
N ASN A 39 -15.52 10.49 -5.97
CA ASN A 39 -16.05 11.70 -6.61
C ASN A 39 -15.49 12.95 -5.96
N SER A 40 -15.50 13.03 -4.63
CA SER A 40 -14.95 14.18 -3.88
C SER A 40 -13.46 14.39 -4.16
N ILE A 41 -12.67 13.31 -4.24
CA ILE A 41 -11.25 13.41 -4.59
C ILE A 41 -11.07 13.89 -6.03
N LEU A 42 -11.82 13.36 -6.99
CA LEU A 42 -11.71 13.77 -8.39
C LEU A 42 -12.07 15.26 -8.58
N GLU A 43 -13.13 15.74 -7.93
CA GLU A 43 -13.49 17.17 -7.91
C GLU A 43 -12.32 18.02 -7.39
N LYS A 44 -11.76 17.67 -6.23
CA LYS A 44 -10.60 18.37 -5.64
C LYS A 44 -9.36 18.34 -6.56
N LEU A 45 -9.08 17.22 -7.22
CA LEU A 45 -7.94 17.11 -8.15
C LEU A 45 -8.15 17.95 -9.41
N GLU A 46 -9.38 18.04 -9.91
CA GLU A 46 -9.73 18.87 -11.08
C GLU A 46 -9.65 20.36 -10.74
N GLU A 47 -10.21 20.80 -9.60
CA GLU A 47 -10.10 22.18 -9.11
C GLU A 47 -8.64 22.64 -8.99
N ARG A 48 -7.76 21.72 -8.59
CA ARG A 48 -6.31 21.95 -8.44
C ARG A 48 -5.52 21.82 -9.75
N LYS A 49 -6.21 21.54 -10.87
CA LYS A 49 -5.66 21.35 -12.22
C LYS A 49 -4.64 20.21 -12.31
N LEU A 50 -4.81 19.18 -11.48
CA LEU A 50 -3.98 17.98 -11.49
C LEU A 50 -4.54 16.93 -12.47
N ILE A 51 -5.83 17.02 -12.76
CA ILE A 51 -6.53 16.20 -13.75
C ILE A 51 -7.44 17.06 -14.62
N GLU A 52 -7.89 16.48 -15.73
CA GLU A 52 -8.92 17.03 -16.61
C GLU A 52 -9.98 15.96 -16.88
N VAL A 53 -11.25 16.36 -16.84
CA VAL A 53 -12.39 15.51 -17.21
C VAL A 53 -12.87 15.87 -18.62
N GLU A 54 -12.69 14.95 -19.57
CA GLU A 54 -13.10 15.13 -20.96
C GLU A 54 -14.35 14.32 -21.28
N GLU A 55 -15.38 14.97 -21.83
CA GLU A 55 -16.53 14.29 -22.44
C GLU A 55 -16.30 14.09 -23.94
N LYS A 56 -16.14 12.84 -24.39
CA LYS A 56 -15.97 12.47 -25.80
C LYS A 56 -17.23 11.87 -26.38
N LYS A 57 -17.56 12.23 -27.62
CA LYS A 57 -18.54 11.47 -28.41
C LYS A 57 -17.92 10.16 -28.88
N SER A 58 -18.56 9.05 -28.52
CA SER A 58 -18.26 7.70 -28.96
C SER A 58 -19.46 7.16 -29.76
N TRP A 59 -19.24 6.12 -30.56
CA TRP A 59 -20.28 5.42 -31.32
C TRP A 59 -21.41 4.84 -30.44
N LEU A 60 -21.14 4.62 -29.15
CA LEU A 60 -22.10 4.16 -28.14
C LEU A 60 -22.67 5.29 -27.24
N GLY A 61 -22.43 6.56 -27.58
CA GLY A 61 -22.87 7.72 -26.79
C GLY A 61 -21.72 8.52 -26.18
N LYS A 62 -21.98 9.21 -25.05
CA LYS A 62 -20.99 10.04 -24.36
C LYS A 62 -20.03 9.17 -23.55
N LYS A 63 -18.73 9.42 -23.65
CA LYS A 63 -17.67 8.75 -22.90
C LYS A 63 -16.90 9.78 -22.08
N ILE A 64 -16.95 9.66 -20.76
CA ILE A 64 -16.14 10.48 -19.86
C ILE A 64 -14.76 9.82 -19.74
N GLU A 65 -13.70 10.59 -19.97
CA GLU A 65 -12.33 10.18 -19.72
C GLU A 65 -11.66 11.16 -18.75
N ILE A 66 -11.01 10.62 -17.73
CA ILE A 66 -10.19 11.36 -16.78
C ILE A 66 -8.73 11.26 -17.24
N LYS A 67 -8.06 12.39 -17.33
CA LYS A 67 -6.65 12.48 -17.73
C LYS A 67 -5.84 13.20 -16.67
N ILE A 68 -4.60 12.76 -16.47
CA ILE A 68 -3.65 13.50 -15.64
C ILE A 68 -3.06 14.67 -16.44
N THR A 69 -2.83 15.80 -15.78
CA THR A 69 -2.11 16.93 -16.38
C THR A 69 -0.60 16.76 -16.20
N GLU A 70 0.19 17.63 -16.83
CA GLU A 70 1.64 17.70 -16.57
C GLU A 70 1.91 18.04 -15.09
N LYS A 71 1.14 18.99 -14.54
CA LYS A 71 1.21 19.37 -13.12
C LYS A 71 0.92 18.18 -12.21
N GLY A 72 -0.17 17.44 -12.49
CA GLY A 72 -0.51 16.23 -11.74
C GLY A 72 0.56 15.16 -11.83
N SER A 73 1.16 14.98 -13.02
CA SER A 73 2.23 13.99 -13.21
C SER A 73 3.46 14.32 -12.38
N LYS A 74 3.86 15.60 -12.36
CA LYS A 74 4.97 16.10 -11.57
C LYS A 74 4.73 15.96 -10.07
N GLU A 75 3.53 16.29 -9.59
CA GLU A 75 3.15 16.12 -8.17
C GLU A 75 3.33 14.65 -7.72
N VAL A 76 2.93 13.69 -8.55
CA VAL A 76 3.11 12.26 -8.24
C VAL A 76 4.60 11.89 -8.19
N ASP A 77 5.43 12.41 -9.09
CA ASP A 77 6.87 12.12 -9.08
C ASP A 77 7.57 12.69 -7.84
N GLU A 78 7.23 13.92 -7.46
CA GLU A 78 7.75 14.55 -6.24
C GLU A 78 7.34 13.74 -5.00
N ARG A 79 6.09 13.26 -4.93
CA ARG A 79 5.64 12.42 -3.82
C ARG A 79 6.32 11.06 -3.80
N ILE A 80 6.51 10.41 -4.95
CA ILE A 80 7.25 9.14 -5.04
C ILE A 80 8.68 9.33 -4.52
N HIS A 81 9.33 10.43 -4.88
CA HIS A 81 10.68 10.73 -4.41
C HIS A 81 10.76 10.91 -2.89
N GLU A 82 9.80 11.64 -2.29
CA GLU A 82 9.69 11.77 -0.84
C GLU A 82 9.52 10.40 -0.16
N LEU A 83 8.62 9.56 -0.70
CA LEU A 83 8.34 8.24 -0.18
C LEU A 83 9.57 7.31 -0.26
N GLN A 84 10.35 7.38 -1.34
CA GLN A 84 11.61 6.65 -1.46
C GLN A 84 12.59 7.05 -0.35
N GLY A 85 12.77 8.35 -0.10
CA GLY A 85 13.66 8.82 0.98
C GLY A 85 13.22 8.35 2.36
N LYS A 86 11.91 8.31 2.63
CA LYS A 86 11.36 7.80 3.89
C LYS A 86 11.54 6.28 4.03
N TRP A 87 11.37 5.54 2.94
CA TRP A 87 11.65 4.10 2.91
C TRP A 87 13.13 3.80 3.18
N ASP A 88 14.04 4.57 2.59
CA ASP A 88 15.49 4.43 2.81
C ASP A 88 15.85 4.70 4.27
N GLN A 89 15.26 5.73 4.90
CA GLN A 89 15.42 5.98 6.34
C GLN A 89 14.93 4.81 7.18
N MET A 90 13.77 4.24 6.86
CA MET A 90 13.24 3.06 7.55
C MET A 90 14.18 1.85 7.40
N SER A 91 14.72 1.62 6.19
CA SER A 91 15.73 0.58 5.94
C SER A 91 16.99 0.76 6.78
N MET A 92 17.49 2.00 6.90
CA MET A 92 18.67 2.30 7.71
C MET A 92 18.41 2.06 9.21
N LEU A 93 17.25 2.47 9.72
CA LEU A 93 16.84 2.22 11.10
C LEU A 93 16.74 0.72 11.38
N TYR A 94 16.14 -0.05 10.47
CA TYR A 94 16.11 -1.51 10.57
C TYR A 94 17.50 -2.14 10.63
N LYS A 95 18.40 -1.75 9.72
CA LYS A 95 19.79 -2.24 9.68
C LYS A 95 20.60 -1.90 10.94
N SER A 96 20.22 -0.83 11.65
CA SER A 96 20.86 -0.48 12.93
C SER A 96 20.50 -1.42 14.08
N GLY A 97 19.39 -2.17 13.96
CA GLY A 97 18.86 -3.03 15.03
C GLY A 97 18.15 -2.28 16.17
N ASP A 98 18.06 -0.95 16.12
CA ASP A 98 17.37 -0.12 17.11
C ASP A 98 15.85 -0.20 16.90
N LYS A 99 15.24 -1.22 17.51
CA LYS A 99 13.80 -1.50 17.39
C LYS A 99 12.93 -0.33 17.86
N GLN A 100 13.37 0.42 18.87
CA GLN A 100 12.60 1.52 19.42
C GLN A 100 12.52 2.68 18.43
N LYS A 101 13.66 3.08 17.86
CA LYS A 101 13.66 4.13 16.83
C LYS A 101 12.96 3.71 15.55
N LEU A 102 13.09 2.43 15.15
CA LEU A 102 12.36 1.91 13.99
C LEU A 102 10.85 2.01 14.22
N LYS A 103 10.37 1.56 15.38
CA LYS A 103 8.95 1.61 15.73
C LYS A 103 8.42 3.05 15.76
N GLU A 104 9.12 3.96 16.43
CA GLU A 104 8.76 5.38 16.49
C GLU A 104 8.66 5.99 15.09
N TYR A 105 9.67 5.77 14.26
CA TYR A 105 9.67 6.25 12.88
C TYR A 105 8.52 5.66 12.05
N MET A 106 8.20 4.37 12.24
CA MET A 106 7.07 3.71 11.57
C MET A 106 5.72 4.26 12.04
N ASP A 107 5.56 4.53 13.33
CA ASP A 107 4.34 5.12 13.90
C ASP A 107 4.09 6.53 13.34
N ASP A 108 5.12 7.38 13.36
CA ASP A 108 5.08 8.74 12.82
C ASP A 108 4.77 8.78 11.32
N ASN A 109 5.14 7.72 10.60
CA ASN A 109 4.97 7.58 9.17
C ASN A 109 3.93 6.50 8.79
N LYS A 110 3.01 6.15 9.69
CA LYS A 110 2.03 5.08 9.40
C LYS A 110 1.14 5.39 8.19
N SER A 111 0.75 6.66 8.03
CA SER A 111 -0.15 7.10 6.95
C SER A 111 0.46 7.01 5.54
N ILE A 112 1.78 6.92 5.42
CA ILE A 112 2.46 6.84 4.12
C ILE A 112 2.72 5.40 3.66
N LEU A 113 2.55 4.41 4.54
CA LEU A 113 2.76 2.99 4.21
C LEU A 113 1.83 2.50 3.10
N PRO A 114 0.51 2.82 3.10
CA PRO A 114 -0.36 2.46 1.98
C PRO A 114 0.08 3.08 0.66
N MET A 115 0.64 4.30 0.67
CA MET A 115 1.18 4.91 -0.54
C MET A 115 2.42 4.20 -1.05
N MET A 116 3.38 3.88 -0.16
CA MET A 116 4.59 3.14 -0.55
C MET A 116 4.23 1.78 -1.17
N MET A 117 3.23 1.09 -0.61
CA MET A 117 2.70 -0.16 -1.15
C MET A 117 2.07 0.06 -2.53
N PHE A 118 1.17 1.03 -2.66
CA PHE A 118 0.52 1.34 -3.93
C PHE A 118 1.52 1.69 -5.05
N PHE A 119 2.59 2.42 -4.73
CA PHE A 119 3.63 2.79 -5.69
C PHE A 119 4.72 1.74 -5.87
N GLY A 120 4.72 0.66 -5.07
CA GLY A 120 5.73 -0.40 -5.15
C GLY A 120 7.12 0.04 -4.69
N ILE A 121 7.18 1.02 -3.77
CA ILE A 121 8.43 1.53 -3.18
C ILE A 121 8.90 0.59 -2.06
N MET A 122 7.94 0.01 -1.34
CA MET A 122 8.18 -0.89 -0.22
C MET A 122 8.63 -2.29 -0.70
N ASP A 123 9.76 -2.76 -0.18
CA ASP A 123 10.12 -4.18 -0.25
C ASP A 123 9.35 -4.94 0.84
N MET A 124 8.37 -5.72 0.42
CA MET A 124 7.47 -6.46 1.30
C MET A 124 8.19 -7.53 2.14
N MET A 125 9.30 -8.10 1.66
CA MET A 125 10.11 -9.05 2.42
C MET A 125 10.92 -8.32 3.50
N MET A 126 11.50 -7.16 3.19
CA MET A 126 12.16 -6.34 4.21
C MET A 126 11.14 -5.85 5.25
N PHE A 127 9.96 -5.44 4.81
CA PHE A 127 8.88 -5.04 5.69
C PHE A 127 8.48 -6.19 6.64
N SER A 128 8.31 -7.42 6.15
CA SER A 128 7.97 -8.57 7.00
C SER A 128 9.02 -8.85 8.07
N MET A 129 10.31 -8.77 7.69
CA MET A 129 11.42 -8.93 8.62
C MET A 129 11.46 -7.81 9.68
N MET A 130 11.08 -6.57 9.35
CA MET A 130 10.95 -5.48 10.33
C MET A 130 9.89 -5.80 11.39
N PHE A 131 8.71 -6.30 10.99
CA PHE A 131 7.63 -6.70 11.92
C PHE A 131 8.04 -7.86 12.81
N SER A 132 8.61 -8.91 12.22
CA SER A 132 9.15 -10.05 12.96
C SER A 132 10.19 -9.61 13.99
N MET A 133 11.10 -8.69 13.62
CA MET A 133 12.09 -8.14 14.54
C MET A 133 11.47 -7.38 15.71
N MET A 134 10.40 -6.62 15.47
CA MET A 134 9.72 -5.85 16.52
C MET A 134 8.73 -6.68 17.34
N GLY A 135 8.44 -7.92 16.95
CA GLY A 135 7.42 -8.76 17.59
C GLY A 135 6.01 -8.20 17.39
N MET A 136 5.76 -7.54 16.26
CA MET A 136 4.46 -6.94 15.91
C MET A 136 3.86 -7.63 14.69
N MET A 137 2.56 -7.41 14.46
CA MET A 137 1.85 -7.95 13.31
C MET A 137 1.77 -6.89 12.20
N MET A 138 1.96 -7.28 10.93
CA MET A 138 1.82 -6.33 9.80
C MET A 138 0.44 -5.66 9.76
N THR A 139 -0.59 -6.38 10.20
CA THR A 139 -1.98 -5.92 10.24
C THR A 139 -2.18 -4.68 11.10
N ASP A 140 -1.23 -4.36 11.98
CA ASP A 140 -1.24 -3.15 12.79
C ASP A 140 -1.02 -1.88 11.94
N TYR A 141 -0.48 -2.02 10.73
CA TYR A 141 -0.13 -0.90 9.85
C TYR A 141 -0.70 -1.02 8.43
N VAL A 142 -1.05 -2.23 8.00
CA VAL A 142 -1.53 -2.53 6.65
C VAL A 142 -2.83 -3.33 6.72
N PRO A 143 -3.89 -2.96 5.97
CA PRO A 143 -5.12 -3.75 5.91
C PRO A 143 -4.86 -5.19 5.44
N ALA A 144 -5.46 -6.18 6.10
CA ALA A 144 -5.23 -7.59 5.81
C ALA A 144 -5.52 -7.96 4.35
N GLU A 145 -6.49 -7.29 3.72
CA GLU A 145 -6.92 -7.51 2.34
C GLU A 145 -5.89 -7.04 1.31
N SER A 146 -4.94 -6.20 1.72
CA SER A 146 -3.86 -5.69 0.87
C SER A 146 -2.55 -6.49 1.00
N ILE A 147 -2.49 -7.43 1.96
CA ILE A 147 -1.35 -8.31 2.15
C ILE A 147 -1.45 -9.47 1.13
N PRO A 148 -0.42 -9.70 0.30
CA PRO A 148 -0.38 -10.85 -0.59
C PRO A 148 -0.59 -12.17 0.16
N SER A 149 -1.43 -13.06 -0.38
CA SER A 149 -1.83 -14.32 0.27
C SER A 149 -0.67 -15.29 0.54
N ASP A 150 0.43 -15.14 -0.18
CA ASP A 150 1.70 -15.88 -0.02
C ASP A 150 2.58 -15.35 1.13
N MET A 151 2.31 -14.14 1.62
CA MET A 151 2.94 -13.57 2.83
C MET A 151 2.10 -13.74 4.10
N GLY A 152 0.80 -14.06 3.96
CA GLY A 152 -0.11 -14.37 5.07
C GLY A 152 0.01 -15.81 5.61
N GLY A 153 1.12 -16.49 5.31
CA GLY A 153 1.39 -17.84 5.78
C GLY A 153 1.58 -17.88 7.30
N ASP A 154 0.54 -18.36 7.98
CA ASP A 154 0.57 -18.89 9.36
C ASP A 154 1.19 -17.98 10.43
N ALA A 155 0.54 -16.84 10.71
CA ALA A 155 0.68 -16.16 11.99
C ALA A 155 -0.39 -16.62 13.01
N SER A 156 -0.87 -17.86 12.83
CA SER A 156 -1.84 -18.54 13.68
C SER A 156 -1.30 -19.91 14.09
N SER A 157 -0.01 -20.00 14.42
CA SER A 157 0.54 -21.17 15.09
C SER A 157 1.11 -20.79 16.45
N ASP A 158 0.23 -21.02 17.44
CA ASP A 158 0.53 -21.49 18.78
C ASP A 158 1.06 -20.49 19.82
N GLY A 159 0.10 -19.77 20.43
CA GLY A 159 0.13 -19.54 21.88
C GLY A 159 -0.18 -20.88 22.58
N GLY A 160 0.78 -21.36 23.36
CA GLY A 160 0.87 -22.76 23.74
C GLY A 160 -0.25 -23.35 24.60
N PHE A 161 -0.24 -24.69 24.64
CA PHE A 161 -0.70 -25.46 25.79
C PHE A 161 0.22 -26.67 26.02
N ASP A 162 0.50 -26.87 27.30
CA ASP A 162 1.18 -27.98 27.96
C ASP A 162 0.68 -29.37 27.51
N GLY A 163 1.60 -30.32 27.38
CA GLY A 163 1.31 -31.66 26.91
C GLY A 163 2.52 -32.60 26.90
N GLY A 164 3.11 -32.82 28.08
CA GLY A 164 3.72 -34.07 28.55
C GLY A 164 4.48 -34.99 27.57
N SER A 165 5.74 -35.22 27.91
CA SER A 165 6.59 -36.34 27.45
C SER A 165 5.91 -37.71 27.50
N ASP A 166 6.43 -38.60 26.66
CA ASP A 166 6.36 -40.08 26.60
C ASP A 166 5.60 -40.56 25.36
N GLY A 167 6.17 -41.30 24.42
CA GLY A 167 7.31 -42.19 24.45
C GLY A 167 6.92 -43.48 23.73
N GLY A 168 7.57 -43.77 22.60
CA GLY A 168 7.67 -45.15 22.09
C GLY A 168 6.96 -45.46 20.78
N GLY A 169 7.72 -46.05 19.86
CA GLY A 169 7.21 -47.08 18.95
C GLY A 169 7.32 -46.78 17.46
N PHE A 170 8.41 -47.25 16.86
CA PHE A 170 8.56 -47.56 15.44
C PHE A 170 7.35 -48.42 14.96
N ASP A 171 6.91 -48.36 13.70
CA ASP A 171 7.57 -49.08 12.62
C ASP A 171 7.34 -48.46 11.23
N PHE A 172 8.46 -48.38 10.50
CA PHE A 172 8.52 -48.31 9.05
C PHE A 172 7.93 -49.59 8.44
N ASP A 173 7.14 -49.46 7.37
CA ASP A 173 7.15 -50.48 6.33
C ASP A 173 6.95 -49.87 4.94
N VAL A 174 7.96 -50.07 4.09
CA VAL A 174 8.03 -49.76 2.66
C VAL A 174 8.29 -51.10 1.97
N GLY A 175 7.43 -51.54 1.05
CA GLY A 175 7.77 -52.72 0.26
C GLY A 175 6.68 -53.28 -0.67
N PHE A 176 6.81 -52.90 -1.95
CA PHE A 176 6.26 -53.49 -3.18
C PHE A 176 4.78 -53.24 -3.55
#